data_AF-A0AAU0RGU8-F1
#
_entry.id   AF-A0AAU0RGU8-F1
#
_cell.length_a   1.000
_cell.length_b   1.000
_cell.length_c   1.000
_cell.angle_alpha   90.00
_cell.angle_beta   90.00
_cell.angle_gamma   90.00
#
_symmetry.space_group_name_H-M   'P 1'
#
loop_
_entity.id
_entity.type
_entity.pdbx_description
1 polymer ?
#
loop_
_entity_poly.entity_id
_entity_poly.type
_entity_poly.pdbx_seq_one_letter_code
_entity_poly.pdbx_strand_id
1 'polypeptide(L)'
;MAQEIERKFLLNLSQWQQVEKPKGEHFRQGYLVTDPQKTIRVRLTDTTGYLTIKGISVGATRLEYDYEIPLTEAKELLDNFAISELSKIRYKITYHNKVWEVDEFLGANEGLLVAEIELQSEEEAFDLPAWVTKEVTGEEKYYNSNLTTHPYKNW
;
A
#
# COMPACT_ATOMS: atom_id res chain seq x y z
N MET A 1 5.82 -21.48 0.56
CA MET A 1 5.17 -20.23 0.12
C MET A 1 6.29 -19.24 -0.14
N ALA A 2 6.29 -18.58 -1.29
CA ALA A 2 7.34 -17.63 -1.64
C ALA A 2 7.26 -16.42 -0.68
N GLN A 3 8.42 -15.92 -0.26
CA GLN A 3 8.51 -14.66 0.47
C GLN A 3 8.34 -13.54 -0.55
N GLU A 4 7.32 -12.69 -0.39
CA GLU A 4 7.20 -11.46 -1.19
C GLU A 4 8.31 -10.49 -0.78
N ILE A 5 9.06 -9.99 -1.76
CA ILE A 5 10.16 -9.04 -1.54
C ILE A 5 9.74 -7.71 -2.15
N GLU A 6 9.41 -6.75 -1.30
CA GLU A 6 8.98 -5.40 -1.70
C GLU A 6 10.01 -4.34 -1.26
N ARG A 7 10.26 -3.35 -2.12
CA ARG A 7 11.00 -2.14 -1.75
C ARG A 7 10.12 -0.90 -1.89
N LYS A 8 10.24 0.04 -0.95
CA LYS A 8 9.41 1.25 -0.87
C LYS A 8 10.24 2.51 -1.01
N PHE A 9 9.70 3.49 -1.72
CA PHE A 9 10.40 4.73 -2.02
C PHE A 9 9.49 5.94 -1.91
N LEU A 10 10.08 7.08 -1.54
CA LEU A 10 9.47 8.39 -1.67
C LEU A 10 9.67 8.95 -3.07
N LEU A 11 8.78 9.85 -3.46
CA LEU A 11 8.79 10.48 -4.76
C LEU A 11 9.07 11.98 -4.69
N ASN A 12 9.66 12.49 -5.76
CA ASN A 12 9.69 13.92 -6.02
C ASN A 12 8.34 14.36 -6.59
N LEU A 13 7.58 15.15 -5.84
CA LEU A 13 6.26 15.63 -6.24
C LEU A 13 6.29 16.37 -7.59
N SER A 14 7.28 17.24 -7.81
CA SER A 14 7.35 18.05 -9.04
C SER A 14 7.61 17.20 -10.29
N GLN A 15 8.43 16.15 -10.19
CA GLN A 15 8.66 15.22 -11.30
C GLN A 15 7.47 14.29 -11.49
N TRP A 16 6.89 13.80 -10.40
CA TRP A 16 5.71 12.94 -10.44
C TRP A 16 4.49 13.61 -11.10
N GLN A 17 4.31 14.91 -10.91
CA GLN A 17 3.25 15.68 -11.58
C GLN A 17 3.43 15.79 -13.11
N GLN A 18 4.65 15.60 -13.63
CA GLN A 18 4.94 15.63 -15.06
C GLN A 18 4.83 14.26 -15.73
N VAL A 19 4.62 13.20 -14.95
CA VAL A 19 4.47 11.84 -15.49
C VAL A 19 3.09 11.72 -16.12
N GLU A 20 3.03 11.21 -17.35
CA GLU A 20 1.78 10.73 -17.93
C GLU A 20 1.38 9.42 -17.23
N LYS A 21 0.24 9.46 -16.54
CA LYS A 21 -0.22 8.35 -15.69
C LYS A 21 -1.33 7.58 -16.40
N PRO A 22 -1.37 6.24 -16.26
CA PRO A 22 -2.56 5.48 -16.61
C PRO A 22 -3.71 5.85 -15.67
N LYS A 23 -4.90 5.28 -15.93
CA LYS A 23 -6.03 5.41 -15.01
C LYS A 23 -5.62 4.89 -13.62
N GLY A 24 -5.64 5.77 -12.63
CA GLY A 24 -5.48 5.41 -11.23
C GLY A 24 -6.71 4.64 -10.72
N GLU A 25 -6.48 3.70 -9.82
CA GLU A 25 -7.54 2.95 -9.14
C GLU A 25 -7.69 3.50 -7.72
N HIS A 26 -8.93 3.73 -7.30
CA HIS A 26 -9.21 4.20 -5.95
C HIS A 26 -9.16 3.03 -4.97
N PHE A 27 -8.38 3.20 -3.91
CA PHE A 27 -8.29 2.25 -2.83
C PHE A 27 -8.83 2.88 -1.56
N ARG A 28 -9.76 2.16 -0.92
CA ARG A 28 -10.09 2.32 0.50
C ARG A 28 -9.55 1.13 1.24
N GLN A 29 -8.90 1.37 2.37
CA GLN A 29 -8.33 0.29 3.15
C GLN A 29 -8.53 0.55 4.63
N GLY A 30 -9.29 -0.33 5.28
CA GLY A 30 -9.63 -0.25 6.69
C GLY A 30 -9.10 -1.45 7.45
N TYR A 31 -8.82 -1.23 8.73
CA TYR A 31 -8.39 -2.28 9.64
C TYR A 31 -9.54 -2.60 10.58
N LEU A 32 -9.93 -3.87 10.66
CA LEU A 32 -10.90 -4.37 11.64
C LEU A 32 -10.18 -4.74 12.95
N VAL A 33 -8.95 -5.24 12.83
CA VAL A 33 -8.08 -5.57 13.95
C VAL A 33 -6.66 -5.11 13.61
N THR A 34 -6.07 -4.35 14.54
CA THR A 34 -4.66 -3.93 14.49
C THR A 34 -3.99 -4.38 15.79
N ASP A 35 -3.41 -5.57 15.77
CA ASP A 35 -2.69 -6.18 16.88
C ASP A 35 -1.34 -6.69 16.35
N PRO A 36 -0.21 -6.49 17.06
CA PRO A 36 1.11 -6.97 16.61
C PRO A 36 1.16 -8.47 16.26
N GLN A 37 0.28 -9.29 16.84
CA GLN A 37 0.19 -10.72 16.57
C GLN A 37 -0.78 -11.06 15.45
N LYS A 38 -1.74 -10.18 15.13
CA LYS A 38 -2.80 -10.42 14.15
C LYS A 38 -3.36 -9.12 13.56
N THR A 39 -3.41 -9.04 12.25
CA THR A 39 -4.03 -7.92 11.54
C THR A 39 -5.14 -8.43 10.65
N ILE A 40 -6.33 -7.85 10.76
CA ILE A 40 -7.45 -8.10 9.85
C ILE A 40 -7.74 -6.80 9.12
N ARG A 41 -7.66 -6.83 7.80
CA ARG A 41 -7.73 -5.66 6.94
C ARG A 41 -8.73 -5.90 5.83
N VAL A 42 -9.60 -4.93 5.61
CA VAL A 42 -10.48 -4.88 4.44
C VAL A 42 -9.90 -3.87 3.46
N ARG A 43 -9.83 -4.26 2.19
CA ARG A 43 -9.43 -3.39 1.08
C ARG A 43 -10.55 -3.39 0.06
N LEU A 44 -10.90 -2.22 -0.43
CA LEU A 44 -11.92 -2.02 -1.44
C LEU A 44 -11.31 -1.22 -2.59
N THR A 45 -11.46 -1.74 -3.80
CA THR A 45 -11.22 -1.00 -5.03
C THR A 45 -12.54 -0.64 -5.70
N ASP A 46 -12.48 -0.03 -6.89
CA ASP A 46 -13.68 0.26 -7.68
C ASP A 46 -14.47 -1.00 -8.07
N THR A 47 -13.79 -2.15 -8.20
CA THR A 47 -14.37 -3.38 -8.75
C THR A 47 -14.40 -4.54 -7.76
N THR A 48 -13.52 -4.55 -6.76
CA THR A 48 -13.31 -5.75 -5.95
C THR A 48 -13.05 -5.41 -4.48
N GLY A 49 -13.59 -6.26 -3.59
CA GLY A 49 -13.29 -6.25 -2.16
C GLY A 49 -12.32 -7.36 -1.78
N TYR A 50 -11.48 -7.12 -0.78
CA TYR A 50 -10.56 -8.10 -0.22
C TYR A 50 -10.60 -8.08 1.30
N LEU A 51 -10.60 -9.27 1.91
CA LEU A 51 -10.38 -9.47 3.34
C LEU A 51 -9.04 -10.17 3.53
N THR A 52 -8.07 -9.46 4.09
CA THR A 52 -6.74 -9.98 4.36
C THR A 52 -6.58 -10.25 5.86
N ILE A 53 -6.11 -11.45 6.21
CA ILE A 53 -5.75 -11.85 7.58
C ILE A 53 -4.26 -12.13 7.63
N LYS A 54 -3.52 -11.38 8.45
CA LYS A 54 -2.07 -11.50 8.63
C LYS A 54 -1.76 -11.93 10.06
N GLY A 55 -0.89 -12.90 10.21
CA GLY A 55 -0.31 -13.29 11.51
C GLY A 55 0.91 -12.45 11.87
N ILE A 56 1.55 -12.81 12.99
CA ILE A 56 2.80 -12.20 13.45
C ILE A 56 3.92 -12.37 12.41
N SER A 57 4.76 -11.35 12.25
CA SER A 57 5.99 -11.47 11.48
C SER A 57 7.06 -12.22 12.28
N VAL A 58 7.69 -13.21 11.65
CA VAL A 58 8.88 -13.91 12.15
C VAL A 58 10.01 -13.65 11.16
N GLY A 59 10.91 -12.73 11.51
CA GLY A 59 11.89 -12.20 10.56
C GLY A 59 11.19 -11.46 9.40
N ALA A 60 11.55 -11.80 8.16
CA ALA A 60 10.96 -11.24 6.95
C ALA A 60 9.71 -11.99 6.44
N THR A 61 9.20 -12.95 7.21
CA THR A 61 8.05 -13.79 6.79
C THR A 61 6.87 -13.63 7.74
N ARG A 62 5.64 -13.78 7.21
CA ARG A 62 4.41 -13.87 8.00
C ARG A 62 3.41 -14.79 7.30
N LEU A 63 2.51 -15.38 8.09
CA LEU A 63 1.33 -16.03 7.52
C LEU A 63 0.35 -14.95 7.04
N GLU A 64 -0.12 -15.07 5.80
CA GLU A 64 -1.07 -14.16 5.20
C GLU A 64 -2.09 -14.95 4.38
N TYR A 65 -3.36 -14.61 4.57
CA TYR A 65 -4.48 -15.13 3.79
C TYR A 65 -5.22 -13.95 3.20
N ASP A 66 -5.45 -13.97 1.89
CA ASP A 66 -6.21 -12.93 1.18
C ASP A 66 -7.41 -13.57 0.49
N TYR A 67 -8.60 -13.07 0.80
CA TYR A 67 -9.87 -13.56 0.26
C TYR A 67 -10.53 -12.45 -0.52
N GLU A 68 -10.88 -12.72 -1.77
CA GLU A 68 -11.80 -11.86 -2.50
C GLU A 68 -13.19 -11.96 -1.86
N ILE A 69 -13.80 -10.80 -1.61
CA ILE A 69 -15.15 -10.68 -1.05
C ILE A 69 -15.99 -9.72 -1.90
N PRO A 70 -17.33 -9.86 -1.89
CA PRO A 70 -18.21 -8.96 -2.64
C PRO A 70 -17.98 -7.48 -2.30
N LEU A 71 -18.04 -6.63 -3.33
CA LEU A 71 -17.85 -5.17 -3.21
C LEU A 71 -18.75 -4.55 -2.13
N THR A 72 -20.01 -4.96 -2.07
CA THR A 72 -21.00 -4.47 -1.11
C THR A 72 -20.64 -4.84 0.32
N GLU A 73 -20.14 -6.05 0.55
CA GLU A 73 -19.70 -6.52 1.88
C GLU A 73 -18.43 -5.79 2.32
N ALA A 74 -17.44 -5.65 1.43
CA ALA A 74 -16.24 -4.88 1.73
C ALA A 74 -16.57 -3.43 2.10
N LYS A 75 -17.50 -2.80 1.37
CA LYS A 75 -17.97 -1.45 1.69
C LYS A 75 -18.66 -1.39 3.06
N GLU A 76 -19.54 -2.33 3.36
CA GLU A 76 -20.24 -2.40 4.66
C GLU A 76 -19.25 -2.61 5.82
N LEU A 77 -18.26 -3.49 5.64
CA LEU A 77 -17.22 -3.73 6.63
C LEU A 77 -16.37 -2.48 6.89
N LEU A 78 -16.00 -1.75 5.83
CA LEU A 78 -15.27 -0.48 5.97
C LEU A 78 -16.12 0.57 6.69
N ASP A 79 -17.36 0.78 6.25
CA ASP A 79 -18.20 1.87 6.72
C ASP A 79 -18.67 1.67 8.19
N ASN A 80 -18.81 0.41 8.66
CA ASN A 80 -19.40 0.12 9.97
C ASN A 80 -18.45 -0.54 10.98
N PHE A 81 -17.38 -1.21 10.54
CA PHE A 81 -16.54 -2.05 11.41
C PHE A 81 -15.06 -1.67 11.44
N ALA A 82 -14.57 -0.88 10.47
CA ALA A 82 -13.18 -0.46 10.47
C ALA A 82 -12.89 0.51 11.63
N ILE A 83 -11.87 0.19 12.45
CA ILE A 83 -11.42 1.05 13.53
C ILE A 83 -10.54 2.21 13.03
N SER A 84 -9.97 2.05 11.84
CA SER A 84 -9.17 3.06 11.16
C SER A 84 -9.17 2.78 9.66
N GLU A 85 -9.09 3.83 8.85
CA GLU A 85 -9.12 3.74 7.38
C GLU A 85 -8.10 4.70 6.77
N LEU A 86 -7.51 4.29 5.65
CA LEU A 86 -6.80 5.18 4.72
C LEU A 86 -7.44 5.08 3.34
N SER A 87 -7.27 6.15 2.57
CA SER A 87 -7.64 6.16 1.16
C SER A 87 -6.50 6.68 0.30
N LYS A 88 -6.37 6.15 -0.90
CA LYS A 88 -5.33 6.50 -1.87
C LYS A 88 -5.78 6.24 -3.30
N ILE A 89 -5.12 6.87 -4.27
CA ILE A 89 -5.17 6.47 -5.68
C ILE A 89 -3.87 5.72 -5.98
N ARG A 90 -3.98 4.49 -6.46
CA ARG A 90 -2.83 3.68 -6.89
C ARG A 90 -2.69 3.71 -8.41
N TYR A 91 -1.50 4.06 -8.88
CA TYR A 91 -1.12 4.02 -10.29
C TYR A 91 -0.12 2.89 -10.51
N LYS A 92 -0.33 2.08 -11.54
CA LYS A 92 0.63 1.05 -11.96
C LYS A 92 1.45 1.55 -13.13
N ILE A 93 2.71 1.92 -12.88
CA ILE A 93 3.63 2.47 -13.88
C ILE A 93 4.60 1.39 -14.33
N THR A 94 4.57 1.03 -15.61
CA THR A 94 5.58 0.14 -16.17
C THR A 94 6.83 0.94 -16.53
N TYR A 95 7.96 0.60 -15.92
CA TYR A 95 9.27 1.19 -16.20
C TYR A 95 10.31 0.08 -16.34
N HIS A 96 10.95 -0.01 -17.51
CA HIS A 96 11.96 -1.03 -17.83
C HIS A 96 11.54 -2.47 -17.44
N ASN A 97 10.36 -2.89 -17.91
CA ASN A 97 9.77 -4.22 -17.64
C ASN A 97 9.41 -4.52 -16.17
N LYS A 98 9.50 -3.52 -15.30
CA LYS A 98 9.04 -3.60 -13.91
C LYS A 98 7.79 -2.76 -13.71
N VAL A 99 6.86 -3.27 -12.91
CA VAL A 99 5.66 -2.52 -12.52
C VAL A 99 5.94 -1.87 -11.18
N TRP A 100 5.79 -0.56 -11.15
CA TRP A 100 5.82 0.26 -9.95
C TRP A 100 4.40 0.60 -9.54
N GLU A 101 4.05 0.33 -8.29
CA GLU A 101 2.78 0.73 -7.71
C GLU A 101 2.99 2.04 -6.94
N VAL A 102 2.48 3.14 -7.49
CA VAL A 102 2.61 4.48 -6.91
C VAL A 102 1.30 4.88 -6.24
N ASP A 103 1.37 5.14 -4.94
CA ASP A 103 0.26 5.60 -4.12
C ASP A 103 0.28 7.11 -3.94
N GLU A 104 -0.78 7.76 -4.38
CA GLU A 104 -1.15 9.12 -3.98
C GLU A 104 -2.15 9.02 -2.82
N PHE A 105 -1.69 9.29 -1.59
CA PHE A 105 -2.56 9.22 -0.43
C PHE A 105 -3.53 10.40 -0.38
N LEU A 106 -4.72 10.15 0.18
CA LEU A 106 -5.82 11.11 0.27
C LEU A 106 -6.15 11.43 1.74
N GLY A 107 -6.97 12.47 1.95
CA GLY A 107 -7.52 12.83 3.25
C GLY A 107 -6.42 13.23 4.25
N ALA A 108 -6.38 12.59 5.42
CA ALA A 108 -5.38 12.92 6.44
C ALA A 108 -3.93 12.62 6.03
N ASN A 109 -3.75 11.83 4.96
CA ASN A 109 -2.45 11.48 4.40
C ASN A 109 -2.14 12.23 3.09
N GLU A 110 -2.97 13.21 2.71
CA GLU A 110 -2.79 13.99 1.49
C GLU A 110 -1.41 14.65 1.40
N GLY A 111 -0.81 14.60 0.21
CA GLY A 111 0.54 15.09 -0.06
C GLY A 111 1.65 14.04 0.09
N LEU A 112 1.36 12.90 0.73
CA LEU A 112 2.30 11.78 0.77
C LEU A 112 2.23 10.96 -0.53
N LEU A 113 3.41 10.69 -1.09
CA LEU A 113 3.61 9.80 -2.23
C LEU A 113 4.55 8.66 -1.84
N VAL A 114 4.12 7.42 -2.07
CA VAL A 114 4.96 6.23 -1.85
C VAL A 114 4.87 5.34 -3.08
N ALA A 115 6.02 4.87 -3.57
CA ALA A 115 6.11 3.89 -4.64
C ALA A 115 6.63 2.57 -4.10
N GLU A 116 6.02 1.48 -4.53
CA GLU A 116 6.39 0.12 -4.19
C GLU A 116 6.77 -0.63 -5.48
N ILE A 117 7.80 -1.46 -5.40
CA ILE A 117 8.19 -2.40 -6.46
C ILE A 117 8.35 -3.78 -5.85
N GLU A 118 7.75 -4.79 -6.49
CA GLU A 118 7.89 -6.20 -6.11
C GLU A 118 9.05 -6.83 -6.89
N LEU A 119 9.85 -7.62 -6.17
CA LEU A 119 11.07 -8.26 -6.66
C LEU A 119 11.01 -9.78 -6.43
N GLN A 120 11.74 -10.51 -7.27
CA GLN A 120 11.89 -11.96 -7.19
C GLN A 120 12.96 -12.38 -6.17
N SER A 121 13.91 -11.50 -5.86
CA SER A 121 14.98 -11.69 -4.88
C SER A 121 15.44 -10.34 -4.32
N GLU A 122 16.11 -10.34 -3.15
CA GLU A 122 16.64 -9.11 -2.54
C GLU A 122 17.75 -8.48 -3.40
N GLU A 123 18.48 -9.32 -4.14
CA GLU A 123 19.56 -8.91 -5.04
C GLU A 123 19.09 -8.59 -6.47
N GLU A 124 17.78 -8.62 -6.73
CA GLU A 124 17.27 -8.31 -8.06
C GLU A 124 17.58 -6.85 -8.42
N ALA A 125 18.29 -6.66 -9.53
CA ALA A 125 18.58 -5.34 -10.06
C ALA A 125 17.36 -4.75 -10.78
N PHE A 126 17.13 -3.46 -10.58
CA PHE A 126 16.11 -2.68 -11.28
C PHE A 126 16.56 -1.23 -11.41
N ASP A 127 16.01 -0.54 -12.40
CA ASP A 127 16.29 0.86 -12.63
C ASP A 127 15.32 1.75 -11.85
N LEU A 128 15.84 2.86 -11.31
CA LEU A 128 15.03 3.86 -10.63
C LEU A 128 14.45 4.85 -11.65
N PRO A 129 13.12 5.02 -11.71
CA PRO A 129 12.51 6.13 -12.43
C PRO A 129 12.99 7.47 -11.87
N ALA A 130 13.05 8.50 -12.72
CA ALA A 130 13.53 9.82 -12.33
C ALA A 130 12.75 10.47 -11.18
N TRP A 131 11.48 10.08 -10.98
CA TRP A 131 10.61 10.59 -9.93
C TRP A 131 10.80 9.88 -8.58
N VAL A 132 11.58 8.79 -8.52
CA VAL A 132 11.95 8.10 -7.26
C VAL A 132 13.11 8.82 -6.60
N THR A 133 13.05 9.00 -5.28
CA THR A 133 14.08 9.74 -4.52
C THR A 133 14.76 8.91 -3.44
N LYS A 134 14.06 8.64 -2.34
CA LYS A 134 14.62 8.01 -1.14
C LYS A 134 13.96 6.66 -0.91
N GLU A 135 14.76 5.62 -0.71
CA GLU A 135 14.28 4.36 -0.19
C GLU A 135 13.87 4.49 1.29
N VAL A 136 12.70 3.96 1.61
CA VAL A 136 12.10 3.93 2.95
C VAL A 136 11.62 2.52 3.31
N THR A 137 12.14 1.49 2.63
CA THR A 137 11.93 0.09 3.00
C THR A 137 12.31 -0.12 4.47
N GLY A 138 11.42 -0.74 5.25
CA GLY A 138 11.65 -0.94 6.69
C GLY A 138 11.30 0.25 7.60
N GLU A 139 11.06 1.46 7.06
CA GLU A 139 10.64 2.60 7.87
C GLU A 139 9.13 2.50 8.21
N GLU A 140 8.82 2.00 9.40
CA GLU A 140 7.47 1.63 9.81
C GLU A 140 6.43 2.77 9.67
N LYS A 141 6.82 4.03 9.80
CA LYS A 141 5.91 5.18 9.66
C LYS A 141 5.24 5.27 8.28
N TYR A 142 5.84 4.69 7.23
CA TYR A 142 5.26 4.63 5.88
C TYR A 142 4.40 3.39 5.65
N TYR A 143 4.25 2.51 6.64
CA TYR A 143 3.34 1.38 6.52
C TYR A 143 1.90 1.86 6.58
N ASN A 144 1.06 1.29 5.73
CA ASN A 144 -0.37 1.61 5.68
C ASN A 144 -1.06 1.54 7.05
N SER A 145 -0.71 0.57 7.90
CA SER A 145 -1.28 0.44 9.26
C SER A 145 -0.86 1.55 10.21
N ASN A 146 0.34 2.11 9.99
CA ASN A 146 0.83 3.22 10.78
C ASN A 146 0.29 4.55 10.24
N LEU A 147 0.11 4.68 8.93
CA LEU A 147 -0.56 5.83 8.31
C LEU A 147 -2.03 5.98 8.70
N THR A 148 -2.73 4.90 9.09
CA THR A 148 -4.10 5.02 9.62
C THR A 148 -4.15 5.48 11.07
N THR A 149 -3.08 5.26 11.85
CA THR A 149 -3.03 5.58 13.29
C THR A 149 -2.30 6.87 13.59
N HIS A 150 -1.25 7.18 12.83
CA HIS A 150 -0.46 8.40 12.88
C HIS A 150 -0.30 9.00 11.46
N PRO A 151 -1.34 9.70 10.98
CA PRO A 151 -1.40 10.15 9.58
C PRO A 151 -0.37 11.25 9.28
N TYR A 152 -0.01 11.39 8.00
CA TYR A 152 1.02 12.28 7.48
C TYR A 152 0.92 13.72 7.99
N LYS A 153 -0.30 14.25 8.09
CA LYS A 153 -0.53 15.61 8.60
C LYS A 153 -0.07 15.85 10.05
N ASN A 154 0.20 14.78 10.81
CA ASN A 154 0.59 14.82 12.22
C ASN A 154 2.07 14.46 12.46
N TRP A 155 2.86 14.29 11.39
CA TRP A 155 4.28 13.95 11.48
C TRP A 155 5.17 15.10 11.94
#